data_AF-A0A1B8P3X0-F1
#
_entry.id   AF-A0A1B8P3X0-F1
#
_cell.length_a   1.000
_cell.length_b   1.000
_cell.length_c   1.000
_cell.angle_alpha   90.00
_cell.angle_beta   90.00
_cell.angle_gamma   90.00
#
_symmetry.space_group_name_H-M   'P 1'
#
loop_
_entity.id
_entity.type
_entity.pdbx_description
1 polymer ?
#
loop_
_entity_poly.entity_id
_entity_poly.type
_entity_poly.pdbx_seq_one_letter_code
_entity_poly.pdbx_strand_id
1 'polypeptide(L)'
;MSEPKRYVATAGTIEEALAAIAKFPGMLNQAFRRWKRVRMVIEEEPERRSLDQNRLQRLWCKEAGQQGDMAAEEYRGQMKLHHGVPILRRDCPEFAEKYDRLVKWRAYEEKLEFMQEPFDFPITRLMTKAQKTEYLNKVYTDLTGRGIRLTDPELKGIGPDQYREVAA
;
A
#
# COMPACT_ATOMS: atom_id res chain seq x y z
N MET A 1 8.67 12.03 26.13
CA MET A 1 9.26 10.80 26.71
C MET A 1 9.64 9.90 25.55
N SER A 2 10.92 9.58 25.37
CA SER A 2 11.41 8.80 24.23
C SER A 2 10.87 7.37 24.31
N GLU A 3 10.30 6.86 23.22
CA GLU A 3 9.80 5.49 23.16
C GLU A 3 10.91 4.50 23.57
N PRO A 4 10.60 3.46 24.36
CA PRO A 4 11.59 2.46 24.72
C PRO A 4 12.10 1.81 23.44
N LYS A 5 13.42 1.89 23.19
CA LYS A 5 14.04 1.19 22.06
C LYS A 5 13.71 -0.29 22.17
N ARG A 6 13.04 -0.85 21.16
CA ARG A 6 12.69 -2.28 21.11
C ARG A 6 13.63 -2.98 20.15
N TYR A 7 14.17 -4.13 20.56
CA TYR A 7 14.76 -5.09 19.64
C TYR A 7 13.64 -6.01 19.19
N VAL A 8 13.19 -5.85 17.94
CA VAL A 8 12.16 -6.69 17.33
C VAL A 8 12.81 -7.48 16.21
N ALA A 9 12.70 -8.80 16.26
CA ALA A 9 13.03 -9.68 15.15
C ALA A 9 11.73 -10.29 14.64
N THR A 10 11.39 -9.98 13.40
CA THR A 10 10.25 -10.59 12.70
C THR A 10 10.76 -11.80 11.91
N ALA A 11 9.98 -12.88 11.90
CA ALA A 11 10.25 -14.06 11.07
C ALA A 11 8.93 -14.58 10.49
N GLY A 12 8.87 -14.75 9.17
CA GLY A 12 7.74 -15.35 8.47
C GLY A 12 7.86 -16.86 8.31
N THR A 13 9.05 -17.42 8.54
CA THR A 13 9.33 -18.85 8.45
C THR A 13 10.12 -19.37 9.66
N ILE A 14 10.13 -20.69 9.87
CA ILE A 14 10.89 -21.33 10.94
C ILE A 14 12.40 -21.08 10.77
N GLU A 15 12.90 -21.08 9.54
CA GLU A 15 14.32 -20.85 9.23
C GLU A 15 14.75 -19.42 9.59
N GLU A 16 13.92 -18.43 9.26
CA GLU A 16 14.15 -17.04 9.67
C GLU A 16 14.10 -16.87 11.18
N ALA A 17 13.17 -17.57 11.85
CA ALA A 17 13.06 -17.55 13.30
C ALA A 17 14.32 -18.12 13.96
N LEU A 18 14.83 -19.24 13.44
CA LEU A 18 16.08 -19.86 13.92
C LEU A 18 17.30 -18.95 13.66
N ALA A 19 17.36 -18.27 12.51
CA ALA A 19 18.40 -17.28 12.21
C ALA A 19 18.34 -16.05 13.14
N ALA A 20 17.13 -15.61 13.52
CA ALA A 20 16.93 -14.56 14.49
C ALA A 20 17.36 -14.99 15.91
N ILE A 21 17.05 -16.23 16.31
CA ILE A 21 17.50 -16.83 17.57
C ILE A 21 19.02 -16.88 17.64
N ALA A 22 19.72 -17.16 16.52
CA ALA A 22 21.19 -17.17 16.50
C ALA A 22 21.81 -15.80 16.83
N LYS A 23 21.14 -14.70 16.48
CA LYS A 23 21.59 -13.32 16.79
C LYS A 23 21.18 -12.88 18.21
N PHE A 24 20.31 -13.64 18.85
CA PHE A 24 19.66 -13.31 20.11
C PHE A 24 20.60 -13.22 21.32
N PRO A 25 21.59 -14.11 21.51
CA PRO A 25 22.55 -14.01 22.61
C PRO A 25 23.34 -12.69 22.61
N GLY A 26 23.75 -12.21 21.42
CA GLY A 26 24.45 -10.94 21.27
C GLY A 26 23.58 -9.75 21.64
N MET A 27 22.31 -9.76 21.21
CA MET A 27 21.34 -8.72 21.56
C MET A 27 21.03 -8.72 23.07
N LEU A 28 20.88 -9.88 23.70
CA LEU A 28 20.67 -9.99 25.13
C LEU A 28 21.84 -9.42 25.93
N ASN A 29 23.08 -9.74 25.56
CA ASN A 29 24.26 -9.20 26.22
C ASN A 29 24.30 -7.67 26.13
N GLN A 30 23.98 -7.09 24.98
CA GLN A 30 23.90 -5.63 24.84
C GLN A 30 22.75 -5.03 25.66
N ALA A 31 21.58 -5.69 25.66
CA ALA A 31 20.41 -5.26 26.39
C ALA A 31 20.63 -5.29 27.91
N PHE A 32 21.21 -6.37 28.46
CA PHE A 32 21.52 -6.48 29.90
C PHE A 32 22.63 -5.53 30.36
N ARG A 33 23.61 -5.24 29.50
CA ARG A 33 24.62 -4.20 29.80
C ARG A 33 24.02 -2.81 29.92
N ARG A 34 22.92 -2.54 29.21
CA ARG A 34 22.29 -1.23 29.15
C ARG A 34 21.07 -1.11 30.08
N TRP A 35 20.34 -2.19 30.28
CA TRP A 35 19.11 -2.28 31.04
C TRP A 35 19.23 -3.39 32.08
N LYS A 36 18.95 -3.08 33.35
CA LYS A 36 19.05 -4.07 34.45
C LYS A 36 18.01 -5.20 34.37
N ARG A 37 16.94 -5.01 33.60
CA ARG A 37 15.85 -5.98 33.40
C ARG A 37 15.44 -5.95 31.94
N VAL A 38 15.32 -7.13 31.34
CA VAL A 38 14.90 -7.31 29.95
C VAL A 38 13.66 -8.21 29.96
N ARG A 39 12.61 -7.82 29.23
CA ARG A 39 11.43 -8.65 29.00
C ARG A 39 11.44 -9.10 27.54
N MET A 40 11.24 -10.39 27.33
CA MET A 40 11.08 -10.99 26.00
C MET A 40 9.60 -11.31 25.77
N VAL A 41 9.10 -11.03 24.57
CA VAL A 41 7.72 -11.30 24.17
C VAL A 41 7.76 -11.92 22.79
N ILE A 42 7.02 -13.01 22.61
CA ILE A 42 6.66 -13.57 21.30
C ILE A 42 5.19 -13.21 21.14
N GLU A 43 4.89 -12.39 20.15
CA GLU A 43 3.54 -11.94 19.83
C GLU A 43 3.31 -12.11 18.33
N GLU A 44 2.04 -12.29 17.94
CA GLU A 44 1.65 -12.26 16.54
C GLU A 44 2.10 -10.93 15.91
N GLU A 45 2.67 -10.98 14.70
CA GLU A 45 3.09 -9.74 14.03
C GLU A 45 1.84 -8.87 13.78
N PRO A 46 1.78 -7.64 14.33
CA PRO A 46 0.72 -6.74 13.95
C PRO A 46 0.90 -6.40 12.47
N GLU A 47 -0.14 -6.61 11.65
CA GLU A 47 -0.13 -6.22 10.24
C GLU A 47 0.48 -4.81 10.10
N ARG A 48 1.65 -4.73 9.43
CA ARG A 48 2.30 -3.44 9.16
C ARG A 48 1.39 -2.61 8.25
N ARG A 49 0.54 -1.77 8.87
CA ARG A 49 -0.39 -0.89 8.17
C ARG A 49 0.36 0.08 7.25
N SER A 50 -0.10 0.15 6.01
CA SER A 50 0.02 1.27 5.03
C SER A 50 1.23 1.34 4.08
N LEU A 51 2.39 0.75 4.37
CA LEU A 51 3.54 0.86 3.44
C LEU A 51 3.38 -0.04 2.21
N ASP A 52 2.80 -1.23 2.36
CA ASP A 52 2.68 -2.19 1.26
C ASP A 52 1.62 -1.79 0.24
N GLN A 53 0.49 -1.24 0.71
CA GLN A 53 -0.61 -0.78 -0.15
C GLN A 53 -0.21 0.46 -0.99
N ASN A 54 0.50 1.41 -0.38
CA ASN A 54 0.99 2.60 -1.10
C ASN A 54 2.10 2.24 -2.09
N ARG A 55 3.00 1.31 -1.72
CA ARG A 55 4.02 0.79 -2.64
C ARG A 55 3.40 0.01 -3.79
N LEU A 56 2.39 -0.81 -3.51
CA LEU A 56 1.65 -1.57 -4.52
C LEU A 56 0.96 -0.66 -5.54
N GLN A 57 0.25 0.38 -5.07
CA GLN A 57 -0.35 1.35 -5.97
C GLN A 57 0.69 1.98 -6.91
N ARG A 58 1.84 2.41 -6.38
CA ARG A 58 2.90 3.02 -7.19
C ARG A 58 3.48 2.02 -8.20
N LEU A 59 3.63 0.76 -7.82
CA LEU A 59 4.08 -0.30 -8.72
C LEU A 59 3.09 -0.47 -9.88
N TRP A 60 1.80 -0.62 -9.60
CA TRP A 60 0.78 -0.77 -10.64
C TRP A 60 0.68 0.43 -11.57
N CYS A 61 0.82 1.65 -11.05
CA CYS A 61 0.86 2.85 -11.91
C CYS A 61 2.03 2.78 -12.89
N LYS A 62 3.20 2.31 -12.44
CA LYS A 62 4.38 2.13 -13.29
C LYS A 62 4.15 1.03 -14.34
N GLU A 63 3.64 -0.13 -13.93
CA GLU A 63 3.36 -1.26 -14.82
C GLU A 63 2.31 -0.89 -15.88
N ALA A 64 1.26 -0.19 -15.48
CA ALA A 64 0.24 0.34 -16.38
C ALA A 64 0.85 1.35 -17.36
N GLY A 65 1.67 2.29 -16.89
CA GLY A 65 2.35 3.24 -17.79
C GLY A 65 3.38 2.62 -18.74
N GLN A 66 3.86 1.40 -18.46
CA GLN A 66 4.77 0.67 -19.35
C GLN A 66 4.03 -0.14 -20.43
N GLN A 67 2.79 -0.54 -20.17
CA GLN A 67 2.00 -1.41 -21.04
C GLN A 67 0.88 -0.67 -21.77
N GLY A 68 0.42 0.43 -21.19
CA GLY A 68 -0.71 1.20 -21.66
C GLY A 68 -0.32 2.41 -22.51
N ASP A 69 -1.30 3.27 -22.69
CA ASP A 69 -1.31 4.45 -23.56
C ASP A 69 -1.00 5.76 -22.82
N MET A 70 -1.01 5.75 -21.49
CA MET A 70 -0.84 6.92 -20.63
C MET A 70 0.41 6.80 -19.75
N ALA A 71 0.97 7.93 -19.31
CA ALA A 71 2.05 7.93 -18.34
C ALA A 71 1.59 7.40 -16.96
N ALA A 72 2.54 6.93 -16.16
CA ALA A 72 2.25 6.37 -14.83
C ALA A 72 1.51 7.36 -13.90
N GLU A 73 1.83 8.65 -13.98
CA GLU A 73 1.16 9.69 -13.20
C GLU A 73 -0.27 9.95 -13.70
N GLU A 74 -0.50 9.84 -15.01
CA GLU A 74 -1.83 9.98 -15.57
C GLU A 74 -2.73 8.81 -15.18
N TYR A 75 -2.20 7.59 -15.20
CA TYR A 75 -2.88 6.43 -14.64
C TYR A 75 -3.17 6.62 -13.14
N ARG A 76 -2.22 7.14 -12.35
CA ARG A 76 -2.45 7.45 -10.93
C ARG A 76 -3.60 8.44 -10.75
N GLY A 77 -3.64 9.51 -11.53
CA GLY A 77 -4.73 10.49 -11.53
C GLY A 77 -6.08 9.87 -11.88
N GLN A 78 -6.10 9.07 -12.95
CA GLN A 78 -7.29 8.38 -13.44
C GLN A 78 -7.85 7.41 -12.38
N MET A 79 -6.99 6.60 -11.78
CA MET A 79 -7.39 5.67 -10.72
C MET A 79 -8.02 6.40 -9.52
N LYS A 80 -7.41 7.50 -9.06
CA LYS A 80 -7.95 8.31 -7.97
C LYS A 80 -9.32 8.89 -8.34
N LEU A 81 -9.47 9.42 -9.55
CA LEU A 81 -10.69 10.06 -10.01
C LEU A 81 -11.85 9.07 -10.17
N HIS A 82 -11.61 7.91 -10.78
CA HIS A 82 -12.67 6.96 -11.11
C HIS A 82 -13.00 6.00 -9.97
N HIS A 83 -12.02 5.63 -9.14
CA HIS A 83 -12.23 4.65 -8.07
C HIS A 83 -12.18 5.30 -6.69
N GLY A 84 -11.23 6.19 -6.46
CA GLY A 84 -11.02 6.78 -5.13
C GLY A 84 -12.06 7.83 -4.75
N VAL A 85 -12.42 8.72 -5.66
CA VAL A 85 -13.42 9.76 -5.43
C VAL A 85 -14.80 9.15 -5.14
N PRO A 86 -15.33 8.15 -5.87
CA PRO A 86 -16.62 7.56 -5.54
C PRO A 86 -16.66 6.90 -4.15
N ILE A 87 -15.58 6.22 -3.73
CA ILE A 87 -15.48 5.64 -2.38
C ILE A 87 -15.59 6.73 -1.31
N LEU A 88 -14.80 7.81 -1.44
CA LEU A 88 -14.85 8.91 -0.48
C LEU A 88 -16.19 9.66 -0.50
N ARG A 89 -16.79 9.87 -1.68
CA ARG A 89 -18.11 10.50 -1.80
C ARG A 89 -19.22 9.67 -1.16
N ARG A 90 -19.08 8.34 -1.13
CA ARG A 90 -20.03 7.42 -0.48
C ARG A 90 -19.88 7.44 1.05
N ASP A 91 -18.64 7.43 1.54
CA ASP A 91 -18.36 7.16 2.95
C ASP A 91 -18.03 8.41 3.80
N CYS A 92 -17.75 9.55 3.18
CA CYS A 92 -17.43 10.80 3.86
C CYS A 92 -18.33 11.95 3.34
N PRO A 93 -19.43 12.25 4.05
CA PRO A 93 -20.37 13.31 3.66
C PRO A 93 -19.71 14.69 3.50
N GLU A 94 -18.73 15.03 4.35
CA GLU A 94 -18.01 16.30 4.28
C GLU A 94 -17.12 16.40 3.04
N PHE A 95 -16.51 15.28 2.63
CA PHE A 95 -15.77 15.21 1.37
C PHE A 95 -16.74 15.34 0.18
N ALA A 96 -17.88 14.63 0.24
CA ALA A 96 -18.89 14.65 -0.80
C ALA A 96 -19.44 16.06 -1.05
N GLU A 97 -19.82 16.80 0.00
CA GLU A 97 -20.34 18.17 -0.11
C GLU A 97 -19.32 19.10 -0.79
N LYS A 98 -18.07 19.10 -0.33
CA LYS A 98 -17.02 19.94 -0.90
C LYS A 98 -16.67 19.56 -2.33
N TYR A 99 -16.53 18.27 -2.61
CA TYR A 99 -16.20 17.78 -3.95
C TYR A 99 -17.33 18.11 -4.94
N ASP A 100 -18.59 17.87 -4.54
CA ASP A 100 -19.76 18.15 -5.38
C ASP A 100 -19.92 19.63 -5.64
N ARG A 101 -19.63 20.49 -4.66
CA ARG A 101 -19.74 21.95 -4.83
C ARG A 101 -18.60 22.54 -5.68
N LEU A 102 -17.36 22.07 -5.50
CA LEU A 102 -16.17 22.74 -6.06
C LEU A 102 -15.56 22.07 -7.28
N VAL A 103 -15.66 20.74 -7.40
CA VAL A 103 -14.86 19.95 -8.36
C VAL A 103 -15.73 19.21 -9.37
N LYS A 104 -16.89 18.68 -8.97
CA LYS A 104 -17.73 17.82 -9.81
C LYS A 104 -18.08 18.42 -11.18
N TRP A 105 -18.37 19.72 -11.23
CA TRP A 105 -18.79 20.46 -12.43
C TRP A 105 -17.65 20.80 -13.40
N ARG A 106 -16.38 20.60 -12.99
CA ARG A 106 -15.20 20.88 -13.83
C ARG A 106 -15.14 19.94 -15.03
N ALA A 107 -14.35 20.31 -16.04
CA ALA A 107 -14.05 19.43 -17.17
C ALA A 107 -13.28 18.18 -16.70
N TYR A 108 -13.28 17.12 -17.52
CA TYR A 108 -12.64 15.86 -17.15
C TYR A 108 -11.12 16.02 -17.00
N GLU A 109 -10.53 16.78 -17.91
CA GLU A 109 -9.12 17.09 -18.01
C GLU A 109 -8.68 17.87 -16.76
N GLU A 110 -9.43 18.92 -16.38
CA GLU A 110 -9.18 19.67 -15.14
C GLU A 110 -9.27 18.78 -13.91
N LYS A 111 -10.28 17.88 -13.87
CA LYS A 111 -10.42 16.90 -12.78
C LYS A 111 -9.21 15.98 -12.69
N LEU A 112 -8.66 15.58 -13.83
CA LEU A 112 -7.49 14.71 -13.89
C LEU A 112 -6.23 15.45 -13.41
N GLU A 113 -6.03 16.70 -13.83
CA GLU A 113 -4.92 17.56 -13.38
C GLU A 113 -4.92 17.75 -11.86
N PHE A 114 -6.10 17.96 -11.24
CA PHE A 114 -6.19 18.07 -9.77
C PHE A 114 -5.71 16.80 -9.04
N MET A 115 -5.78 15.63 -9.67
CA MET A 115 -5.40 14.35 -9.06
C MET A 115 -3.90 14.05 -9.17
N GLN A 116 -3.20 14.75 -10.06
CA GLN A 116 -1.78 14.58 -10.38
C GLN A 116 -0.93 15.67 -9.68
N GLU A 117 0.38 15.43 -9.59
CA GLU A 117 1.33 16.48 -9.20
C GLU A 117 1.26 17.68 -10.18
N PRO A 118 1.32 18.95 -9.69
CA PRO A 118 1.70 19.37 -8.33
C PRO A 118 0.52 19.52 -7.34
N PHE A 119 -0.73 19.37 -7.77
CA PHE A 119 -1.89 19.54 -6.88
C PHE A 119 -2.11 18.32 -5.98
N ASP A 120 -1.93 17.12 -6.51
CA ASP A 120 -1.99 15.79 -5.87
C ASP A 120 -3.10 15.70 -4.80
N PHE A 121 -4.36 15.88 -5.23
CA PHE A 121 -5.51 15.84 -4.35
C PHE A 121 -5.45 14.62 -3.40
N PRO A 122 -5.66 14.81 -2.09
CA PRO A 122 -5.35 13.81 -1.06
C PRO A 122 -6.41 12.70 -0.95
N ILE A 123 -6.83 12.11 -2.08
CA ILE A 123 -7.85 11.06 -2.12
C ILE A 123 -7.41 9.84 -1.31
N THR A 124 -6.27 9.24 -1.65
CA THR A 124 -5.80 8.03 -0.97
C THR A 124 -5.28 8.27 0.44
N ARG A 125 -4.95 9.52 0.80
CA ARG A 125 -4.51 9.90 2.15
C ARG A 125 -5.68 10.00 3.13
N LEU A 126 -6.88 10.33 2.63
CA LEU A 126 -8.09 10.44 3.44
C LEU A 126 -8.79 9.08 3.67
N MET A 127 -8.35 8.03 2.98
CA MET A 127 -8.94 6.70 3.08
C MET A 127 -8.53 5.96 4.36
N THR A 128 -9.50 5.27 4.95
CA THR A 128 -9.25 4.20 5.93
C THR A 128 -8.63 2.97 5.25
N LYS A 129 -8.13 2.00 6.03
CA LYS A 129 -7.55 0.76 5.50
C LYS A 129 -8.56 -0.01 4.63
N ALA A 130 -9.80 -0.14 5.08
CA ALA A 130 -10.84 -0.88 4.36
C ALA A 130 -11.15 -0.22 3.00
N GLN A 131 -11.29 1.10 2.99
CA GLN A 131 -11.48 1.88 1.75
C GLN A 131 -10.29 1.78 0.81
N LYS A 132 -9.07 1.75 1.36
CA LYS A 132 -7.85 1.60 0.56
C LYS A 132 -7.75 0.22 -0.08
N THR A 133 -8.16 -0.83 0.62
CA THR A 133 -8.28 -2.18 0.07
C THR A 133 -9.32 -2.25 -1.04
N GLU A 134 -10.53 -1.70 -0.82
CA GLU A 134 -11.57 -1.64 -1.84
C GLU A 134 -11.10 -0.88 -3.10
N TYR A 135 -10.42 0.26 -2.89
CA TYR A 135 -9.82 1.05 -3.96
C TYR A 135 -8.82 0.22 -4.79
N LEU A 136 -7.90 -0.49 -4.14
CA LEU A 136 -6.91 -1.31 -4.85
C LEU A 136 -7.56 -2.46 -5.61
N ASN A 137 -8.57 -3.13 -5.05
CA ASN A 137 -9.29 -4.20 -5.74
C ASN A 137 -9.99 -3.67 -7.00
N LYS A 138 -10.67 -2.51 -6.92
CA LYS A 138 -11.30 -1.88 -8.08
C LYS A 138 -10.28 -1.50 -9.16
N VAL A 139 -9.14 -0.93 -8.75
CA VAL A 139 -8.04 -0.59 -9.68
C VAL A 139 -7.49 -1.84 -10.36
N TYR A 140 -7.27 -2.92 -9.60
CA TYR A 140 -6.78 -4.18 -10.14
C TYR A 140 -7.75 -4.72 -11.20
N THR A 141 -9.04 -4.84 -10.87
CA THR A 141 -10.07 -5.31 -11.83
C THR A 141 -10.17 -4.43 -13.07
N ASP A 142 -10.13 -3.11 -12.93
CA ASP A 142 -10.21 -2.18 -14.05
C ASP A 142 -9.00 -2.29 -14.99
N LEU A 143 -7.78 -2.30 -14.45
CA LEU A 143 -6.57 -2.37 -15.29
C LEU A 143 -6.36 -3.75 -15.91
N THR A 144 -6.57 -4.82 -15.15
CA THR A 144 -6.49 -6.20 -15.69
C THR A 144 -7.58 -6.45 -16.72
N GLY A 145 -8.79 -5.91 -16.52
CA GLY A 145 -9.87 -5.93 -17.51
C GLY A 145 -9.53 -5.20 -18.81
N ARG A 146 -8.59 -4.26 -18.78
CA ARG A 146 -8.02 -3.58 -19.98
C ARG A 146 -6.84 -4.35 -20.59
N GLY A 147 -6.51 -5.52 -20.07
CA GLY A 147 -5.39 -6.35 -20.54
C GLY A 147 -4.02 -5.97 -19.96
N ILE A 148 -3.97 -5.06 -18.98
CA ILE A 148 -2.71 -4.70 -18.31
C ILE A 148 -2.35 -5.78 -17.30
N ARG A 149 -1.15 -6.32 -17.40
CA ARG A 149 -0.64 -7.30 -16.43
C ARG A 149 -0.09 -6.57 -15.21
N LEU A 150 -0.69 -6.83 -14.05
CA LEU A 150 -0.29 -6.24 -12.79
C LEU A 150 0.34 -7.28 -11.87
N THR A 151 1.33 -6.86 -11.08
CA THR A 151 1.87 -7.69 -10.01
C THR A 151 0.77 -8.01 -8.98
N ASP A 152 0.53 -9.29 -8.72
CA ASP A 152 -0.48 -9.73 -7.76
C ASP A 152 -0.10 -9.29 -6.32
N PRO A 153 -1.06 -8.74 -5.54
CA PRO A 153 -0.84 -8.40 -4.13
C PRO A 153 -0.35 -9.57 -3.26
N GLU A 154 -0.78 -10.79 -3.54
CA GLU A 154 -0.48 -12.02 -2.78
C GLU A 154 0.88 -12.62 -3.17
N LEU A 155 1.39 -12.32 -4.38
CA LEU A 155 2.70 -12.80 -4.87
C LEU A 155 3.91 -12.10 -4.22
N LYS A 156 3.73 -11.12 -3.35
CA LYS A 156 4.84 -10.39 -2.69
C LYS A 156 5.67 -11.22 -1.68
N GLY A 157 5.43 -12.53 -1.60
CA GLY A 157 6.24 -13.49 -0.84
C GLY A 157 6.76 -14.69 -1.64
N ILE A 158 6.60 -14.73 -2.96
CA ILE A 158 6.92 -15.92 -3.76
C ILE A 158 8.07 -15.61 -4.73
N GLY A 159 9.16 -16.37 -4.60
CA GLY A 159 10.35 -16.26 -5.43
C GLY A 159 10.13 -16.70 -6.89
N PRO A 160 11.07 -16.38 -7.80
CA PRO A 160 10.95 -16.55 -9.25
C PRO A 160 10.73 -17.99 -9.76
N ASP A 161 10.74 -18.99 -8.89
CA ASP A 161 10.60 -20.41 -9.25
C ASP A 161 9.14 -20.91 -9.31
N GLN A 162 8.15 -20.08 -8.98
CA GLN A 162 6.73 -20.49 -8.91
C GLN A 162 5.84 -19.93 -10.03
N TYR A 163 6.42 -19.36 -11.09
CA TYR A 163 5.66 -19.00 -12.29
C TYR A 163 5.31 -20.26 -13.11
N ARG A 164 4.21 -20.94 -12.78
CA ARG A 164 3.51 -21.80 -13.73
C ARG A 164 2.17 -21.20 -14.10
N GLU A 165 2.18 -20.64 -15.30
CA GLU A 165 1.07 -20.55 -16.25
C GLU A 165 -0.32 -20.29 -15.68
N VAL A 166 -0.81 -19.05 -15.87
CA VAL A 166 -2.22 -18.88 -16.25
C VAL A 166 -2.27 -17.89 -17.41
N ALA A 167 -1.96 -18.40 -18.59
CA ALA A 167 -2.59 -17.94 -19.81
C ALA A 167 -3.74 -18.91 -20.08
N ALA A 168 -4.96 -18.40 -20.06
CA ALA A 168 -6.12 -19.02 -20.71
C ALA A 168 -6.77 -17.93 -21.58
#